data_AF-A0A0A8LBM8-F1
#
_entry.id   AF-A0A0A8LBM8-F1
#
_cell.length_a   1.000
_cell.length_b   1.000
_cell.length_c   1.000
_cell.angle_alpha   90.00
_cell.angle_beta   90.00
_cell.angle_gamma   90.00
#
_symmetry.space_group_name_H-M   'P 1'
#
loop_
_entity.id
_entity.type
_entity.pdbx_description
1 polymer ?
#
loop_
_entity_poly.entity_id
_entity_poly.type
_entity_poly.pdbx_seq_one_letter_code
_entity_poly.pdbx_strand_id
1 'polypeptide(L)'
;MTLQLDMLSSELHKKLSEDTLLLEDEEDPLFKYLTSTKLATNLDTVRKQAIKENIDDPSSDAIDEYQKHFARLEEMVSSLNFANVTQLKQKYDTYVESQKTSRYSIDFDATPETLVGDIDNNGIISNGEAIKDNDSLRDLRQRLMGKRRDSMETEGESFDKQMQVQEDLQKELVEDMSQLVSGLKQGAEAFQNAIEHDSTVLKAAEIGLQVTSKSLSSLGSRLKKYHNEKIGFFMKLGLLSFIIIGLLVTYLVIKVFPDL
;
A
#
# COMPACT_ATOMS: atom_id res chain seq x y z
N MET A 1 32.96 27.24 -9.58
CA MET A 1 31.92 26.18 -9.46
C MET A 1 32.23 25.24 -8.30
N THR A 2 33.47 24.77 -8.15
CA THR A 2 33.95 23.93 -7.04
C THR A 2 33.50 24.34 -5.63
N LEU A 3 33.66 25.61 -5.26
CA LEU A 3 33.22 26.11 -3.94
C LEU A 3 31.71 26.07 -3.72
N GLN A 4 30.90 26.12 -4.78
CA GLN A 4 29.45 26.00 -4.69
C GLN A 4 29.01 24.54 -4.58
N LEU A 5 29.67 23.62 -5.28
CA LEU A 5 29.40 22.18 -5.15
C LEU A 5 29.81 21.65 -3.77
N ASP A 6 30.92 22.11 -3.21
CA ASP A 6 31.34 21.75 -1.85
C ASP A 6 30.37 22.25 -0.78
N MET A 7 29.87 23.49 -0.93
CA MET A 7 28.83 24.02 -0.05
C MET A 7 27.53 23.24 -0.19
N LEU A 8 27.14 22.88 -1.41
CA LEU A 8 25.89 22.16 -1.68
C LEU A 8 25.96 20.69 -1.21
N SER A 9 27.13 20.05 -1.35
CA SER A 9 27.40 18.70 -0.83
C SER A 9 27.39 18.67 0.70
N SER A 10 28.05 19.64 1.35
CA SER A 10 28.05 19.76 2.81
C SER A 10 26.67 20.11 3.36
N GLU A 11 25.89 20.95 2.66
CA GLU A 11 24.52 21.28 3.03
C GLU A 11 23.55 20.11 2.85
N LEU A 12 23.73 19.29 1.80
CA LEU A 12 22.98 18.04 1.60
C LEU A 12 23.35 16.99 2.64
N HIS A 13 24.62 16.85 2.99
CA HIS A 13 25.04 15.97 4.08
C HIS A 13 24.52 16.43 5.43
N LYS A 14 24.52 17.74 5.69
CA LYS A 14 23.96 18.31 6.91
C LYS A 14 22.45 18.08 6.98
N LYS A 15 21.71 18.34 5.91
CA LYS A 15 20.26 18.04 5.85
C LYS A 15 19.98 16.56 5.98
N LEU A 16 20.78 15.70 5.36
CA LEU A 16 20.67 14.26 5.56
C LEU A 16 20.91 13.88 7.02
N SER A 17 21.89 14.48 7.70
CA SER A 17 22.18 14.22 9.12
C SER A 17 21.11 14.77 10.07
N GLU A 18 20.54 15.94 9.79
CA GLU A 18 19.44 16.53 10.56
C GLU A 18 18.15 15.72 10.34
N ASP A 19 17.86 15.34 9.10
CA ASP A 19 16.72 14.49 8.78
C ASP A 19 16.90 13.09 9.39
N THR A 20 18.09 12.48 9.33
CA THR A 20 18.34 11.17 9.97
C THR A 20 18.30 11.21 11.51
N LEU A 21 18.67 12.33 12.13
CA LEU A 21 18.61 12.49 13.59
C LEU A 21 17.18 12.78 14.08
N LEU A 22 16.35 13.44 13.27
CA LEU A 22 14.89 13.55 13.50
C LEU A 22 14.15 12.22 13.23
N LEU A 23 14.78 11.27 12.55
CA LEU A 23 14.20 9.99 12.12
C LEU A 23 14.47 8.81 13.08
N GLU A 24 15.20 9.02 14.19
CA GLU A 24 15.28 8.02 15.28
C GLU A 24 13.99 7.99 16.12
N ASP A 25 13.25 9.10 16.21
CA ASP A 25 12.06 9.23 17.07
C ASP A 25 10.71 8.94 16.36
N GLU A 26 10.62 9.00 15.02
CA GLU A 26 9.39 8.62 14.29
C GLU A 26 9.56 7.29 13.50
N GLU A 27 8.85 6.27 13.97
CA GLU A 27 8.88 4.88 13.49
C GLU A 27 8.17 4.63 12.13
N ASP A 28 7.84 5.65 11.33
CA ASP A 28 7.11 5.43 10.07
C ASP A 28 8.05 5.07 8.90
N PRO A 29 8.06 3.80 8.42
CA PRO A 29 8.91 3.39 7.30
C PRO A 29 8.49 4.05 5.98
N LEU A 30 7.23 4.50 5.86
CA LEU A 30 6.74 5.20 4.67
C LEU A 30 7.36 6.60 4.59
N PHE A 31 7.46 7.30 5.70
CA PHE A 31 8.12 8.60 5.75
C PHE A 31 9.61 8.49 5.41
N LYS A 32 10.31 7.49 5.98
CA LYS A 32 11.72 7.17 5.63
C LYS A 32 11.89 6.84 4.15
N TYR A 33 10.95 6.12 3.57
CA TYR A 33 10.93 5.83 2.13
C TYR A 33 10.75 7.11 1.29
N LEU A 34 9.84 7.99 1.67
CA LEU A 34 9.58 9.24 0.95
C LEU A 34 10.79 10.20 0.98
N THR A 35 11.44 10.36 2.14
CA THR A 35 12.62 11.22 2.27
C THR A 35 13.80 10.68 1.47
N SER A 36 14.08 9.37 1.56
CA SER A 36 15.13 8.72 0.77
C SER A 36 14.88 8.77 -0.73
N THR A 37 13.63 8.62 -1.15
CA THR A 37 13.22 8.77 -2.56
C THR A 37 13.40 10.21 -3.04
N LYS A 38 13.00 11.20 -2.24
CA LYS A 38 13.20 12.62 -2.57
C LYS A 38 14.68 12.95 -2.73
N LEU A 39 15.53 12.45 -1.83
CA LEU A 39 16.97 12.65 -1.91
C LEU A 39 17.56 11.97 -3.16
N ALA A 40 17.11 10.76 -3.50
CA ALA A 40 17.49 10.09 -4.75
C ALA A 40 17.12 10.92 -6.00
N THR A 41 15.93 11.53 -6.02
CA THR A 41 15.52 12.39 -7.15
C THR A 41 16.35 13.68 -7.25
N ASN A 42 16.78 14.24 -6.11
CA ASN A 42 17.65 15.39 -6.08
C ASN A 42 19.03 15.05 -6.64
N LEU A 43 19.61 13.91 -6.23
CA LEU A 43 20.88 13.42 -6.77
C LEU A 43 20.80 13.16 -8.27
N ASP A 44 19.71 12.54 -8.75
CA ASP A 44 19.51 12.32 -10.18
C ASP A 44 19.42 13.64 -10.98
N THR A 45 18.85 14.69 -10.36
CA THR A 45 18.81 16.03 -10.96
C THR A 45 20.21 16.64 -11.06
N VAL A 46 21.00 16.56 -9.99
CA VAL A 46 22.40 17.05 -9.98
C VAL A 46 23.25 16.27 -10.98
N ARG A 47 23.08 14.94 -11.05
CA ARG A 47 23.76 14.08 -12.03
C ARG A 47 23.42 14.49 -13.47
N LYS A 48 22.14 14.71 -13.77
CA LYS A 48 21.69 15.17 -15.10
C LYS A 48 22.27 16.53 -15.45
N GLN A 49 22.40 17.43 -14.48
CA GLN A 49 23.01 18.73 -14.68
C GLN A 49 24.51 18.58 -14.99
N ALA A 50 25.25 17.77 -14.24
CA ALA A 50 26.67 17.49 -14.50
C ALA A 50 26.90 16.84 -15.87
N ILE A 51 26.03 15.90 -16.28
CA ILE A 51 26.07 15.30 -17.62
C ILE A 51 25.80 16.34 -18.70
N LYS A 52 24.82 17.22 -18.50
CA LYS A 52 24.49 18.28 -19.46
C LYS A 52 25.65 19.26 -19.63
N GLU A 53 26.27 19.68 -18.53
CA GLU A 53 27.43 20.58 -18.56
C GLU A 53 28.64 19.96 -19.26
N ASN A 54 28.86 18.65 -19.14
CA ASN A 54 29.91 17.94 -19.88
C ASN A 54 29.58 17.73 -21.37
N ILE A 55 28.30 17.61 -21.73
CA ILE A 55 27.86 17.58 -23.15
C ILE A 55 28.06 18.95 -23.81
N ASP A 56 27.77 20.03 -23.08
CA ASP A 56 27.88 21.40 -23.58
C ASP A 56 29.36 21.87 -23.62
N ASP A 57 30.21 21.42 -22.68
CA ASP A 57 31.66 21.59 -22.70
C ASP A 57 32.39 20.26 -22.39
N PRO A 58 32.91 19.55 -23.40
CA PRO A 58 33.59 18.27 -23.22
C PRO A 58 34.94 18.38 -22.50
N SER A 59 35.43 19.59 -22.25
CA SER A 59 36.63 19.86 -21.45
C SER A 59 36.32 20.03 -19.96
N SER A 60 35.04 19.97 -19.58
CA SER A 60 34.57 20.19 -18.22
C SER A 60 34.70 18.91 -17.36
N ASP A 61 35.43 19.01 -16.25
CA ASP A 61 35.57 17.96 -15.22
C ASP A 61 34.31 17.78 -14.36
N ALA A 62 33.15 18.31 -14.76
CA ALA A 62 31.91 18.29 -13.99
C ALA A 62 31.46 16.87 -13.58
N ILE A 63 31.71 15.85 -14.41
CA ILE A 63 31.39 14.44 -14.09
C ILE A 63 32.33 13.90 -13.00
N ASP A 64 33.62 14.18 -13.10
CA ASP A 64 34.61 13.75 -12.11
C ASP A 64 34.41 14.45 -10.76
N GLU A 65 34.02 15.73 -10.80
CA GLU A 65 33.66 16.50 -9.62
C GLU A 65 32.39 15.92 -8.97
N TYR A 66 31.35 15.65 -9.76
CA TYR A 66 30.14 14.97 -9.27
C TYR A 66 30.46 13.64 -8.59
N GLN A 67 31.28 12.80 -9.25
CA GLN A 67 31.59 11.47 -8.75
C GLN A 67 32.44 11.52 -7.47
N LYS A 68 33.34 12.50 -7.32
CA LYS A 68 34.11 12.70 -6.08
C LYS A 68 33.23 13.11 -4.91
N HIS A 69 32.27 14.01 -5.11
CA HIS A 69 31.47 14.58 -4.02
C HIS A 69 30.21 13.78 -3.69
N PHE A 70 29.60 13.09 -4.65
CA PHE A 70 28.29 12.47 -4.47
C PHE A 70 28.28 10.95 -4.51
N ALA A 71 29.36 10.26 -4.91
CA ALA A 71 29.36 8.79 -5.00
C ALA A 71 29.01 8.10 -3.67
N ARG A 72 29.58 8.56 -2.56
CA ARG A 72 29.29 8.00 -1.22
C ARG A 72 27.85 8.28 -0.79
N LEU A 73 27.32 9.46 -1.14
CA LEU A 73 25.96 9.84 -0.82
C LEU A 73 24.94 9.03 -1.65
N GLU A 74 25.23 8.78 -2.92
CA GLU A 74 24.42 7.91 -3.78
C GLU A 74 24.35 6.48 -3.26
N GLU A 75 25.49 5.93 -2.83
CA GLU A 75 25.54 4.58 -2.24
C GLU A 75 24.71 4.50 -0.96
N MET A 76 24.88 5.48 -0.07
CA MET A 76 24.11 5.58 1.18
C MET A 76 22.61 5.70 0.90
N VAL A 77 22.20 6.56 -0.02
CA VAL A 77 20.78 6.78 -0.35
C VAL A 77 20.18 5.55 -1.01
N SER A 78 20.95 4.87 -1.87
CA SER A 78 20.51 3.64 -2.52
C SER A 78 20.31 2.50 -1.51
N SER A 79 21.23 2.33 -0.57
CA SER A 79 21.10 1.32 0.50
C SER A 79 19.93 1.62 1.44
N LEU A 80 19.73 2.88 1.81
CA LEU A 80 18.64 3.31 2.69
C LEU A 80 17.28 3.12 1.99
N ASN A 81 17.18 3.48 0.72
CA ASN A 81 15.98 3.26 -0.08
C ASN A 81 15.67 1.75 -0.22
N PHE A 82 16.67 0.91 -0.49
CA PHE A 82 16.50 -0.54 -0.55
C PHE A 82 16.01 -1.12 0.78
N ALA A 83 16.58 -0.69 1.90
CA ALA A 83 16.16 -1.13 3.23
C ALA A 83 14.70 -0.74 3.51
N ASN A 84 14.34 0.51 3.23
CA ASN A 84 12.97 1.00 3.43
C ASN A 84 11.95 0.29 2.55
N VAL A 85 12.26 0.10 1.26
CA VAL A 85 11.38 -0.65 0.33
C VAL A 85 11.17 -2.07 0.82
N THR A 86 12.22 -2.72 1.30
CA THR A 86 12.15 -4.08 1.83
C THR A 86 11.24 -4.15 3.07
N GLN A 87 11.41 -3.21 4.00
CA GLN A 87 10.55 -3.12 5.19
C GLN A 87 9.08 -2.84 4.84
N LEU A 88 8.84 -1.92 3.89
CA LEU A 88 7.48 -1.57 3.45
C LEU A 88 6.79 -2.76 2.79
N LYS A 89 7.53 -3.49 1.94
CA LYS A 89 7.07 -4.72 1.31
C LYS A 89 6.73 -5.80 2.34
N GLN A 90 7.60 -5.99 3.35
CA GLN A 90 7.35 -6.95 4.41
C GLN A 90 6.07 -6.61 5.19
N LYS A 91 5.87 -5.34 5.56
CA LYS A 91 4.62 -4.89 6.23
C LYS A 91 3.39 -5.12 5.36
N TYR A 92 3.50 -4.87 4.05
CA TYR A 92 2.43 -5.12 3.09
C TYR A 92 2.11 -6.63 2.97
N ASP A 93 3.13 -7.48 2.84
CA ASP A 93 2.95 -8.92 2.73
C ASP A 93 2.27 -9.49 3.99
N THR A 94 2.71 -9.07 5.19
CA THR A 94 2.07 -9.43 6.47
C THR A 94 0.59 -8.99 6.53
N TYR A 95 0.28 -7.79 6.04
CA TYR A 95 -1.09 -7.28 5.99
C TYR A 95 -1.97 -8.07 5.01
N VAL A 96 -1.43 -8.43 3.85
CA VAL A 96 -2.13 -9.26 2.87
C VAL A 96 -2.37 -10.67 3.42
N GLU A 97 -1.39 -11.24 4.13
CA GLU A 97 -1.54 -12.53 4.78
C GLU A 97 -2.59 -12.50 5.90
N SER A 98 -2.60 -11.46 6.75
CA SER A 98 -3.61 -11.32 7.80
C SER A 98 -5.02 -11.13 7.25
N GLN A 99 -5.18 -10.43 6.12
CA GLN A 99 -6.46 -10.37 5.43
C GLN A 99 -6.89 -11.72 4.83
N LYS A 100 -5.94 -12.48 4.27
CA LYS A 100 -6.24 -13.83 3.75
C LYS A 100 -6.66 -14.75 4.88
N THR A 101 -5.91 -14.79 5.98
CA THR A 101 -6.23 -15.66 7.12
C THR A 101 -7.53 -15.25 7.80
N SER A 102 -7.81 -13.95 7.95
CA SER A 102 -9.11 -13.47 8.48
C SER A 102 -10.31 -13.90 7.62
N ARG A 103 -10.14 -14.03 6.30
CA ARG A 103 -11.18 -14.56 5.40
C ARG A 103 -11.34 -16.08 5.47
N TYR A 104 -10.33 -16.81 5.93
CA TYR A 104 -10.36 -18.27 6.08
C TYR A 104 -10.56 -18.74 7.54
N SER A 105 -10.46 -17.86 8.53
CA SER A 105 -10.74 -18.13 9.94
C SER A 105 -12.16 -17.74 10.33
N ILE A 106 -13.14 -18.00 9.45
CA ILE A 106 -14.53 -18.15 9.89
C ILE A 106 -14.60 -19.55 10.47
N ASP A 107 -14.39 -19.64 11.78
CA ASP A 107 -14.51 -20.87 12.54
C ASP A 107 -15.99 -21.29 12.53
N PHE A 108 -16.37 -22.17 11.60
CA PHE A 108 -17.75 -22.68 11.48
C PHE A 108 -18.12 -23.68 12.59
N ASP A 109 -17.16 -24.04 13.45
CA ASP A 109 -17.33 -24.94 14.59
C ASP A 109 -17.31 -24.23 15.95
N ALA A 110 -17.32 -22.89 15.98
CA ALA A 110 -17.54 -22.17 17.22
C ALA A 110 -18.99 -22.37 17.68
N THR A 111 -19.21 -23.37 18.54
CA THR A 111 -20.43 -23.46 19.34
C THR A 111 -20.58 -22.16 20.14
N PRO A 112 -21.80 -21.64 20.33
CA PRO A 112 -22.04 -20.34 20.98
C PRO A 112 -21.64 -20.28 22.47
N GLU A 113 -20.94 -21.29 23.00
CA GLU A 113 -20.58 -21.40 24.42
C GLU A 113 -19.13 -21.01 24.74
N THR A 114 -18.24 -20.80 23.75
CA THR A 114 -16.82 -20.47 24.03
C THR A 114 -16.45 -18.99 23.87
N LEU A 115 -17.40 -18.10 23.60
CA LEU A 115 -17.18 -16.65 23.69
C LEU A 115 -17.39 -16.07 25.10
N VAL A 116 -17.59 -16.91 26.12
CA VAL A 116 -17.64 -16.49 27.53
C VAL A 116 -16.51 -17.19 28.28
N GLY A 117 -15.32 -16.62 28.18
CA GLY A 117 -14.15 -17.23 28.80
C GLY A 117 -12.93 -16.31 28.92
N ASP A 118 -13.13 -15.01 29.20
CA ASP A 118 -12.22 -14.23 30.08
C ASP A 118 -12.75 -12.81 30.40
N ILE A 119 -14.04 -12.68 30.71
CA ILE A 119 -14.53 -11.45 31.36
C ILE A 119 -15.04 -11.85 32.74
N ASP A 120 -14.22 -11.50 33.71
CA ASP A 120 -14.37 -11.77 35.12
C ASP A 120 -15.75 -11.36 35.66
N ASN A 121 -16.23 -12.18 36.58
CA ASN A 121 -17.53 -12.14 37.23
C ASN A 121 -17.84 -10.78 37.89
N ASN A 122 -19.03 -10.22 37.62
CA ASN A 122 -20.11 -10.28 38.61
C ASN A 122 -21.45 -9.75 38.10
N GLY A 123 -22.41 -10.68 37.99
CA GLY A 123 -23.78 -10.48 38.48
C GLY A 123 -24.72 -9.63 37.63
N ILE A 124 -25.22 -10.16 36.51
CA ILE A 124 -26.54 -9.75 35.99
C ILE A 124 -27.40 -10.99 35.82
N ILE A 125 -28.20 -11.23 36.88
CA ILE A 125 -29.31 -12.16 36.87
C ILE A 125 -30.35 -11.60 35.90
N SER A 126 -30.60 -12.37 34.85
CA SER A 126 -31.77 -12.26 34.00
C SER A 126 -33.03 -12.43 34.84
N ASN A 127 -33.85 -11.39 34.93
CA ASN A 127 -35.28 -11.50 35.26
C ASN A 127 -36.01 -10.40 34.49
N GLY A 128 -36.48 -10.75 33.30
CA GLY A 128 -37.55 -10.02 32.65
C GLY A 128 -38.86 -10.31 33.39
N GLU A 129 -39.31 -9.38 34.21
CA GLU A 129 -40.72 -9.25 34.56
C GLU A 129 -41.02 -7.77 34.86
N ALA A 130 -41.92 -7.22 34.05
CA ALA A 130 -42.41 -5.86 34.15
C ALA A 130 -43.18 -5.66 35.47
N ILE A 131 -42.52 -5.18 36.53
CA ILE A 131 -43.18 -4.84 37.79
C ILE A 131 -42.64 -3.52 38.34
N LYS A 132 -43.35 -2.43 38.04
CA LYS A 132 -43.42 -1.18 38.83
C LYS A 132 -42.09 -0.64 39.39
N ASP A 133 -41.14 -0.33 38.52
CA ASP A 133 -39.79 0.10 38.94
C ASP A 133 -39.60 1.59 39.24
N ASN A 134 -40.60 2.45 38.99
CA ASN A 134 -40.42 3.90 39.22
C ASN A 134 -40.37 4.29 40.71
N ASP A 135 -40.98 3.52 41.60
CA ASP A 135 -40.93 3.79 43.05
C ASP A 135 -39.69 3.13 43.70
N SER A 136 -39.26 1.96 43.19
CA SER A 136 -38.09 1.20 43.65
C SER A 136 -36.76 1.90 43.35
N LEU A 137 -36.59 2.41 42.12
CA LEU A 137 -35.38 3.13 41.72
C LEU A 137 -35.25 4.51 42.39
N ARG A 138 -36.37 5.21 42.63
CA ARG A 138 -36.39 6.48 43.37
C ARG A 138 -35.98 6.30 44.83
N ASP A 139 -36.48 5.26 45.50
CA ASP A 139 -36.10 4.95 46.88
C ASP A 139 -34.64 4.48 47.00
N LEU A 140 -34.14 3.70 46.03
CA LEU A 140 -32.72 3.33 45.96
C LEU A 140 -31.82 4.56 45.74
N ARG A 141 -32.22 5.48 44.84
CA ARG A 141 -31.48 6.72 44.54
C ARG A 141 -31.47 7.68 45.73
N GLN A 142 -32.59 7.78 46.46
CA GLN A 142 -32.71 8.58 47.68
C GLN A 142 -31.89 8.00 48.84
N ARG A 143 -31.72 6.67 48.93
CA ARG A 143 -30.82 6.03 49.89
C ARG A 143 -29.34 6.11 49.51
N LEU A 144 -29.01 6.02 48.23
CA LEU A 144 -27.63 6.16 47.73
C LEU A 144 -27.13 7.62 47.82
N MET A 145 -28.01 8.60 47.64
CA MET A 145 -27.66 10.03 47.79
C MET A 145 -27.94 10.60 49.19
N GLY A 146 -28.77 9.95 50.00
CA GLY A 146 -29.14 10.41 51.36
C GLY A 146 -28.04 10.31 52.42
N LYS A 147 -26.91 9.64 52.14
CA LYS A 147 -25.79 9.46 53.09
C LYS A 147 -24.74 10.59 53.04
N ARG A 148 -25.10 11.76 52.52
CA ARG A 148 -24.28 13.00 52.57
C ARG A 148 -25.00 14.20 53.19
N ARG A 149 -26.09 13.99 53.91
CA ARG A 149 -26.76 15.05 54.69
C ARG A 149 -26.34 15.00 56.14
N ASP A 150 -25.12 15.47 56.38
CA ASP A 150 -24.82 16.21 57.59
C ASP A 150 -24.14 17.50 57.13
N SER A 151 -24.96 18.44 56.66
CA SER A 151 -24.72 19.90 56.59
C SER A 151 -25.65 20.52 55.56
N MET A 152 -26.42 21.51 56.02
CA MET A 152 -27.01 22.57 55.20
C MET A 152 -28.32 22.24 54.47
N GLU A 153 -29.42 22.52 55.18
CA GLU A 153 -30.69 22.92 54.59
C GLU A 153 -30.49 24.18 53.72
N THR A 154 -31.18 24.20 52.57
CA THR A 154 -31.54 25.34 51.67
C THR A 154 -31.05 25.14 50.23
N GLU A 155 -31.56 24.14 49.47
CA GLU A 155 -31.38 24.09 48.00
C GLU A 155 -32.28 23.06 47.27
N GLY A 156 -33.56 22.94 47.66
CA GLY A 156 -34.49 21.97 47.07
C GLY A 156 -34.87 22.21 45.60
N GLU A 157 -34.87 23.46 45.12
CA GLU A 157 -35.28 23.80 43.75
C GLU A 157 -34.16 23.71 42.69
N SER A 158 -32.89 23.79 43.11
CA SER A 158 -31.74 23.71 42.21
C SER A 158 -31.51 22.28 41.71
N PHE A 159 -31.76 21.31 42.59
CA PHE A 159 -31.48 19.89 42.33
C PHE A 159 -32.45 19.25 41.34
N ASP A 160 -33.76 19.52 41.44
CA ASP A 160 -34.75 18.99 40.48
C ASP A 160 -34.56 19.58 39.08
N LYS A 161 -34.18 20.86 38.98
CA LYS A 161 -33.79 21.47 37.69
C LYS A 161 -32.55 20.83 37.11
N GLN A 162 -31.54 20.56 37.93
CA GLN A 162 -30.31 19.91 37.49
C GLN A 162 -30.55 18.44 37.06
N MET A 163 -31.51 17.77 37.68
CA MET A 163 -31.94 16.42 37.30
C MET A 163 -32.66 16.42 35.94
N GLN A 164 -33.56 17.38 35.71
CA GLN A 164 -34.28 17.50 34.43
C GLN A 164 -33.32 17.75 33.26
N VAL A 165 -32.30 18.60 33.47
CA VAL A 165 -31.25 18.85 32.47
C VAL A 165 -30.43 17.58 32.17
N GLN A 166 -30.17 16.72 33.15
CA GLN A 166 -29.48 15.45 32.91
C GLN A 166 -30.35 14.43 32.16
N GLU A 167 -31.66 14.37 32.43
CA GLU A 167 -32.58 13.48 31.72
C GLU A 167 -32.76 13.90 30.26
N ASP A 168 -32.87 15.20 29.99
CA ASP A 168 -32.93 15.74 28.63
C ASP A 168 -31.65 15.43 27.85
N LEU A 169 -30.47 15.57 28.49
CA LEU A 169 -29.19 15.24 27.87
C LEU A 169 -29.01 13.74 27.63
N GLN A 170 -29.49 12.88 28.52
CA GLN A 170 -29.49 11.43 28.32
C GLN A 170 -30.43 11.02 27.18
N LYS A 171 -31.57 11.68 27.04
CA LYS A 171 -32.51 11.40 25.96
C LYS A 171 -31.96 11.84 24.61
N GLU A 172 -31.32 13.00 24.54
CA GLU A 172 -30.61 13.50 23.35
C GLU A 172 -29.47 12.53 22.96
N LEU A 173 -28.67 12.05 23.93
CA LEU A 173 -27.62 11.09 23.67
C LEU A 173 -28.15 9.76 23.11
N VAL A 174 -29.26 9.25 23.64
CA VAL A 174 -29.89 8.02 23.14
C VAL A 174 -30.42 8.21 21.72
N GLU A 175 -30.98 9.38 21.42
CA GLU A 175 -31.45 9.73 20.08
C GLU A 175 -30.29 9.83 19.08
N ASP A 176 -29.19 10.48 19.47
CA ASP A 176 -27.96 10.57 18.68
C ASP A 176 -27.30 9.21 18.44
N MET A 177 -27.25 8.35 19.47
CA MET A 177 -26.73 6.99 19.32
C MET A 177 -27.62 6.16 18.38
N SER A 178 -28.94 6.32 18.45
CA SER A 178 -29.90 5.70 17.53
C SER A 178 -29.66 6.17 16.08
N GLN A 179 -29.48 7.48 15.86
CA GLN A 179 -29.18 8.04 14.55
C GLN A 179 -27.83 7.56 14.01
N LEU A 180 -26.80 7.48 14.87
CA LEU A 180 -25.47 7.00 14.50
C LEU A 180 -25.51 5.52 14.10
N VAL A 181 -26.22 4.67 14.85
CA VAL A 181 -26.42 3.25 14.51
C VAL A 181 -27.21 3.10 13.21
N SER A 182 -28.23 3.93 12.97
CA SER A 182 -28.96 3.95 11.70
C SER A 182 -28.04 4.35 10.53
N GLY A 183 -27.18 5.36 10.74
CA GLY A 183 -26.17 5.77 9.76
C GLY A 183 -25.13 4.68 9.51
N LEU A 184 -24.71 3.96 10.55
CA LEU A 184 -23.79 2.82 10.44
C LEU A 184 -24.43 1.66 9.64
N LYS A 185 -25.71 1.36 9.90
CA LYS A 185 -26.45 0.34 9.16
C LYS A 185 -26.57 0.70 7.68
N GLN A 186 -26.92 1.96 7.38
CA GLN A 186 -27.03 2.44 6.00
C GLN A 186 -25.67 2.47 5.29
N GLY A 187 -24.60 2.83 6.02
CA GLY A 187 -23.23 2.75 5.55
C GLY A 187 -22.81 1.30 5.26
N ALA A 188 -23.15 0.36 6.14
CA ALA A 188 -22.86 -1.06 5.95
C ALA A 188 -23.62 -1.66 4.75
N GLU A 189 -24.89 -1.32 4.53
CA GLU A 189 -25.64 -1.72 3.35
C GLU A 189 -25.06 -1.13 2.06
N ALA A 190 -24.62 0.13 2.09
CA ALA A 190 -23.93 0.76 0.96
C ALA A 190 -22.56 0.11 0.68
N PHE A 191 -21.80 -0.22 1.71
CA PHE A 191 -20.54 -0.96 1.59
C PHE A 191 -20.74 -2.38 1.05
N GLN A 192 -21.77 -3.08 1.50
CA GLN A 192 -22.12 -4.42 1.01
C GLN A 192 -22.47 -4.38 -0.48
N ASN A 193 -23.29 -3.42 -0.90
CA ASN A 193 -23.63 -3.23 -2.32
C ASN A 193 -22.42 -2.85 -3.17
N ALA A 194 -21.53 -1.99 -2.67
CA ALA A 194 -20.29 -1.62 -3.35
C ALA A 194 -19.35 -2.83 -3.51
N ILE A 195 -19.22 -3.66 -2.48
CA ILE A 195 -18.39 -4.88 -2.52
C ILE A 195 -18.98 -5.91 -3.49
N GLU A 196 -20.30 -6.08 -3.51
CA GLU A 196 -20.95 -7.00 -4.46
C GLU A 196 -20.73 -6.56 -5.91
N HIS A 197 -20.86 -5.26 -6.18
CA HIS A 197 -20.55 -4.67 -7.48
C HIS A 197 -19.07 -4.87 -7.86
N ASP A 198 -18.14 -4.56 -6.94
CA ASP A 198 -16.69 -4.70 -7.18
C ASP A 198 -16.28 -6.17 -7.38
N SER A 199 -16.89 -7.11 -6.66
CA SER A 199 -16.64 -8.55 -6.85
C SER A 199 -17.06 -9.04 -8.25
N THR A 200 -18.13 -8.45 -8.80
CA THR A 200 -18.63 -8.75 -10.14
C THR A 200 -17.68 -8.19 -11.21
N VAL A 201 -17.19 -6.96 -11.01
CA VAL A 201 -16.19 -6.35 -11.90
C VAL A 201 -14.87 -7.13 -11.86
N LEU A 202 -14.43 -7.57 -10.67
CA LEU A 202 -13.21 -8.36 -10.51
C LEU A 202 -13.31 -9.72 -11.22
N LYS A 203 -14.48 -10.38 -11.14
CA LYS A 203 -14.76 -11.64 -11.85
C LYS A 203 -14.82 -11.45 -13.36
N ALA A 204 -15.38 -10.33 -13.84
CA ALA A 204 -15.35 -9.98 -15.26
C ALA A 204 -13.91 -9.73 -15.76
N ALA A 205 -13.09 -9.05 -14.95
CA ALA A 205 -11.68 -8.85 -15.24
C ALA A 205 -10.88 -10.16 -15.23
N GLU A 206 -11.17 -11.09 -14.31
CA GLU A 206 -10.58 -12.43 -14.25
C GLU A 206 -10.91 -13.23 -15.52
N ILE A 207 -12.17 -13.23 -15.96
CA ILE A 207 -12.59 -13.89 -17.21
C ILE A 207 -11.89 -13.24 -18.41
N GLY A 208 -11.78 -11.91 -18.45
CA GLY A 208 -11.05 -11.19 -19.49
C GLY A 208 -9.56 -11.53 -19.54
N LEU A 209 -8.91 -11.64 -18.38
CA LEU A 209 -7.53 -12.06 -18.25
C LEU A 209 -7.33 -13.51 -18.69
N GLN A 210 -8.25 -14.41 -18.34
CA GLN A 210 -8.20 -15.81 -18.74
C GLN A 210 -8.35 -15.99 -20.26
N VAL A 211 -9.27 -15.23 -20.88
CA VAL A 211 -9.44 -15.21 -22.35
C VAL A 211 -8.19 -14.65 -23.04
N THR A 212 -7.61 -13.57 -22.50
CA THR A 212 -6.38 -12.98 -23.02
C THR A 212 -5.19 -13.94 -22.91
N SER A 213 -5.03 -14.60 -21.76
CA SER A 213 -3.98 -15.61 -21.53
C SER A 213 -4.07 -16.77 -22.52
N LYS A 214 -5.28 -17.29 -22.77
CA LYS A 214 -5.52 -18.34 -23.79
C LYS A 214 -5.19 -17.86 -25.19
N SER A 215 -5.58 -16.63 -25.54
CA SER A 215 -5.24 -16.02 -26.83
C SER A 215 -3.72 -15.88 -27.01
N LEU A 216 -3.02 -15.36 -26.00
CA LEU A 216 -1.56 -15.18 -26.03
C LEU A 216 -0.82 -16.52 -26.16
N SER A 217 -1.26 -17.55 -25.45
CA SER A 217 -0.72 -18.91 -25.56
C SER A 217 -0.98 -19.53 -26.94
N SER A 218 -2.16 -19.29 -27.52
CA SER A 218 -2.48 -19.73 -28.88
C SER A 218 -1.66 -18.99 -29.95
N LEU A 219 -1.35 -17.71 -29.72
CA LEU A 219 -0.47 -16.91 -30.56
C LEU A 219 0.98 -17.37 -30.46
N GLY A 220 1.48 -17.63 -29.25
CA GLY A 220 2.82 -18.16 -29.02
C GLY A 220 3.04 -19.53 -29.66
N SER A 221 2.05 -20.43 -29.56
CA SER A 221 2.12 -21.76 -30.20
C SER A 221 2.07 -21.68 -31.73
N ARG A 222 1.24 -20.78 -32.30
CA ARG A 222 1.20 -20.53 -33.76
C ARG A 222 2.50 -19.89 -34.27
N LEU A 223 3.09 -18.96 -33.51
CA LEU A 223 4.36 -18.31 -33.86
C LEU A 223 5.53 -19.31 -33.83
N LYS A 224 5.58 -20.18 -32.81
CA LYS A 224 6.57 -21.27 -32.73
C LYS A 224 6.43 -22.26 -33.89
N LYS A 225 5.20 -22.59 -34.28
CA LYS A 225 4.94 -23.45 -35.44
C LYS A 225 5.36 -22.78 -36.76
N TYR A 226 5.09 -21.49 -36.90
CA TYR A 226 5.48 -20.72 -38.09
C TYR A 226 7.00 -20.57 -38.25
N HIS A 227 7.71 -20.36 -37.14
CA HIS A 227 9.17 -20.27 -37.14
C HIS A 227 9.82 -21.59 -37.56
N ASN A 228 9.38 -22.72 -37.01
CA ASN A 228 10.00 -24.02 -37.34
C ASN A 228 9.68 -24.52 -38.76
N GLU A 229 8.48 -24.25 -39.29
CA GLU A 229 8.03 -24.88 -40.54
C GLU A 229 8.43 -24.08 -41.79
N LYS A 230 8.32 -22.74 -41.75
CA LYS A 230 8.63 -21.91 -42.92
C LYS A 230 10.07 -21.44 -42.99
N ILE A 231 10.69 -21.07 -41.86
CA ILE A 231 12.09 -20.59 -41.87
C ILE A 231 13.03 -21.70 -42.37
N GLY A 232 12.77 -22.96 -41.98
CA GLY A 232 13.56 -24.11 -42.42
C GLY A 232 13.42 -24.40 -43.91
N PHE A 233 12.22 -24.23 -44.49
CA PHE A 233 12.01 -24.42 -45.93
C PHE A 233 12.68 -23.31 -46.77
N PHE A 234 12.50 -22.04 -46.38
CA PHE A 234 13.12 -20.91 -47.10
C PHE A 234 14.65 -20.93 -46.98
N MET A 235 15.20 -21.32 -45.82
CA MET A 235 16.65 -21.46 -45.64
C MET A 235 17.24 -22.55 -46.55
N LYS A 236 16.58 -23.72 -46.64
CA LYS A 236 16.99 -24.81 -47.55
C LYS A 236 16.94 -24.37 -49.02
N LEU A 237 15.90 -23.62 -49.41
CA LEU A 237 15.74 -23.10 -50.77
C LEU A 237 16.81 -22.05 -51.11
N GLY A 238 17.13 -21.15 -50.16
CA GLY A 238 18.20 -20.17 -50.32
C GLY A 238 19.59 -20.81 -50.48
N LEU A 239 19.86 -21.88 -49.72
CA LEU A 239 21.13 -22.61 -49.80
C LEU A 239 21.28 -23.34 -51.14
N LEU A 240 20.20 -23.95 -51.65
CA LEU A 240 20.16 -24.53 -53.00
C LEU A 240 20.41 -23.47 -54.09
N SER A 241 19.76 -22.31 -53.99
CA SER A 241 19.96 -21.21 -54.92
C SER A 241 21.40 -20.68 -54.90
N PHE A 242 22.01 -20.59 -53.71
CA PHE A 242 23.38 -20.12 -53.56
C PHE A 242 24.39 -21.07 -54.23
N ILE A 243 24.18 -22.39 -54.13
CA ILE A 243 25.00 -23.39 -54.82
C ILE A 243 24.92 -23.21 -56.35
N ILE A 244 23.70 -23.02 -56.89
CA ILE A 244 23.49 -22.83 -58.34
C ILE A 244 24.17 -21.55 -58.83
N ILE A 245 24.02 -20.44 -58.09
CA ILE A 245 24.65 -19.16 -58.42
C ILE A 245 26.17 -19.27 -58.34
N GLY A 246 26.70 -19.92 -57.29
CA GLY A 246 28.13 -20.17 -57.14
C GLY A 246 28.70 -20.96 -58.32
N LEU A 247 27.97 -21.98 -58.80
CA LEU A 247 28.38 -22.77 -59.96
C LEU A 247 28.32 -21.95 -61.27
N LEU A 248 27.34 -21.06 -61.41
CA LEU A 248 27.26 -20.13 -62.55
C LEU A 248 28.43 -19.15 -62.56
N VAL A 249 28.80 -18.62 -61.38
CA VAL A 249 29.94 -17.70 -61.23
C VAL A 249 31.25 -18.42 -61.52
N THR A 250 31.47 -19.63 -60.99
CA THR A 250 32.70 -20.39 -61.29
C THR A 250 32.78 -20.77 -62.77
N TYR A 251 31.66 -21.15 -63.39
CA TYR A 251 31.60 -21.39 -64.84
C TYR A 251 31.92 -20.11 -65.64
N LEU A 252 31.41 -18.95 -65.21
CA LEU A 252 31.70 -17.66 -65.84
C LEU A 252 33.19 -17.33 -65.74
N VAL A 253 33.82 -17.56 -64.57
CA VAL A 253 35.27 -17.37 -64.38
C VAL A 253 36.07 -18.25 -65.35
N ILE A 254 35.75 -19.55 -65.46
CA ILE A 254 36.42 -20.48 -66.39
C ILE A 254 36.25 -20.01 -67.85
N LYS A 255 35.06 -19.56 -68.23
CA LYS A 255 34.78 -19.14 -69.61
C LYS A 255 35.42 -17.80 -69.97
N VAL A 256 35.53 -16.88 -69.01
CA VAL A 256 36.09 -15.53 -69.21
C VAL A 256 37.62 -15.54 -69.18
N PHE A 257 38.24 -16.49 -68.46
CA PHE A 257 39.68 -16.71 -68.46
C PHE A 257 40.03 -18.14 -68.93
N PRO A 258 39.86 -18.46 -70.23
CA PRO A 258 40.23 -19.77 -70.75
C PRO A 258 41.76 -19.96 -70.88
N ASP A 259 42.55 -18.88 -70.86
CA ASP A 259 44.00 -18.91 -71.08
C ASP A 259 44.78 -18.21 -69.95
N LEU A 260 44.79 -18.81 -68.75
CA LEU A 260 45.88 -18.70 -67.78
C LEU A 260 46.41 -20.10 -67.42
#